data_AF-A0A0B1Q2A3-F1
#
_entry.id   AF-A0A0B1Q2A3-F1
#
_cell.length_a   1.000
_cell.length_b   1.000
_cell.length_c   1.000
_cell.angle_alpha   90.00
_cell.angle_beta   90.00
_cell.angle_gamma   90.00
#
_symmetry.space_group_name_H-M   'P 1'
#
loop_
_entity.id
_entity.type
_entity.pdbx_description
1 polymer ?
#
loop_
_entity_poly.entity_id
_entity_poly.type
_entity_poly.pdbx_seq_one_letter_code
_entity_poly.pdbx_strand_id
1 'polypeptide(L)'
;MAPAIGLGLGVSFCHRPRPSGPDMDTLALIARMAVPPDQARAKLIDTLVLDLKSSGVWQTLDGLYVLAAHDAQAARLNWRGNLLNLTPGAAPVFTVDRGYKGDGAAAYLAIDGSGSDVAKFTLESASVGIWVNQVAVEAGIALGRTSDYGMQIVPLSASETLRIQFQSVSSSQATTVITGHNGLGMSRGTREDSARYFVRSQGRARIVKNIPAQPGGPVRWPQRLLSGTSSTATLFSTARIAVAYFGGGLTSAQEVAMDAALQTYLNAVGGA
;
A
#
# COMPACT_ATOMS: atom_id res chain seq x y z
N MET A 1 45.57 -36.47 -25.87
CA MET A 1 44.99 -36.18 -24.55
C MET A 1 44.73 -34.69 -24.46
N ALA A 2 43.47 -34.26 -24.52
CA ALA A 2 43.06 -32.89 -24.27
C ALA A 2 41.94 -32.96 -23.22
N PRO A 3 42.02 -32.26 -22.08
CA PRO A 3 40.92 -32.23 -21.14
C PRO A 3 39.91 -31.16 -21.56
N ALA A 4 38.67 -31.59 -21.75
CA ALA A 4 37.51 -30.71 -21.86
C ALA A 4 37.16 -30.18 -20.46
N ILE A 5 37.24 -28.87 -20.26
CA ILE A 5 36.78 -28.20 -19.03
C ILE A 5 35.31 -27.86 -19.22
N GLY A 6 34.47 -28.46 -18.36
CA GLY A 6 33.02 -28.38 -18.39
C GLY A 6 32.48 -26.98 -18.09
N LEU A 7 31.52 -26.56 -18.91
CA LEU A 7 30.61 -25.45 -18.64
C LEU A 7 29.73 -25.80 -17.43
N GLY A 8 29.83 -25.00 -16.37
CA GLY A 8 29.03 -25.12 -15.16
C GLY A 8 27.54 -24.94 -15.49
N LEU A 9 26.78 -26.00 -15.25
CA LEU A 9 25.32 -26.00 -15.25
C LEU A 9 24.82 -25.02 -14.19
N GLY A 10 24.11 -23.99 -14.64
CA GLY A 10 23.35 -23.10 -13.77
C GLY A 10 22.36 -23.92 -12.95
N VAL A 11 22.42 -23.75 -11.64
CA VAL A 11 21.37 -24.17 -10.72
C VAL A 11 20.08 -23.46 -11.11
N SER A 12 19.26 -24.12 -11.91
CA SER A 12 17.86 -23.74 -12.08
C SER A 12 17.22 -23.88 -10.70
N PHE A 13 16.85 -22.75 -10.08
CA PHE A 13 15.87 -22.78 -9.02
C PHE A 13 14.65 -23.53 -9.55
N CYS A 14 14.42 -24.72 -9.03
CA CYS A 14 13.25 -25.52 -9.36
C CYS A 14 12.02 -24.67 -9.02
N HIS A 15 11.48 -23.98 -10.02
CA HIS A 15 10.17 -23.37 -9.96
C HIS A 15 9.22 -24.53 -9.68
N ARG A 16 8.65 -24.59 -8.47
CA ARG A 16 7.54 -25.50 -8.22
C ARG A 16 6.55 -25.31 -9.38
N PRO A 17 6.10 -26.39 -10.05
CA PRO A 17 5.08 -26.26 -11.08
C PRO A 17 3.92 -25.47 -10.48
N ARG A 18 3.55 -24.37 -11.13
CA ARG A 18 2.36 -23.61 -10.72
C ARG A 18 1.18 -24.59 -10.70
N PRO A 19 0.32 -24.57 -9.68
CA PRO A 19 -0.92 -25.33 -9.70
C PRO A 19 -1.64 -25.09 -11.03
N SER A 20 -2.28 -26.12 -11.60
CA SER A 20 -2.93 -26.05 -12.92
C SER A 20 -4.19 -25.16 -12.97
N GLY A 21 -4.39 -24.30 -11.97
CA GLY A 21 -5.50 -23.36 -11.86
C GLY A 21 -5.14 -22.13 -11.04
N PRO A 22 -6.02 -21.11 -11.00
CA PRO A 22 -5.78 -19.89 -10.25
C PRO A 22 -5.58 -20.15 -8.75
N ASP A 23 -4.83 -19.27 -8.10
CA ASP A 23 -4.61 -19.33 -6.66
C ASP A 23 -5.93 -19.18 -5.89
N MET A 24 -6.06 -19.87 -4.74
CA MET A 24 -7.31 -19.86 -3.96
C MET A 24 -7.69 -18.47 -3.43
N ASP A 25 -6.72 -17.64 -3.06
CA ASP A 25 -7.00 -16.27 -2.62
C ASP A 25 -7.46 -15.41 -3.81
N THR A 26 -6.93 -15.65 -5.01
CA THR A 26 -7.42 -15.04 -6.25
C THR A 26 -8.87 -15.43 -6.52
N LEU A 27 -9.21 -16.71 -6.42
CA LEU A 27 -10.58 -17.21 -6.63
C LEU A 27 -11.55 -16.61 -5.60
N ALA A 28 -11.16 -16.58 -4.33
CA ALA A 28 -11.96 -16.00 -3.25
C ALA A 28 -12.15 -14.49 -3.41
N LEU A 29 -11.17 -13.78 -3.95
CA LEU A 29 -11.30 -12.36 -4.30
C LEU A 29 -12.28 -12.17 -5.47
N ILE A 30 -12.09 -12.89 -6.58
CA ILE A 30 -12.94 -12.74 -7.78
C ILE A 30 -14.41 -13.07 -7.44
N ALA A 31 -14.65 -14.09 -6.61
CA ALA A 31 -16.01 -14.45 -6.16
C ALA A 31 -16.72 -13.34 -5.37
N ARG A 32 -15.99 -12.38 -4.80
CA ARG A 32 -16.54 -11.22 -4.09
C ARG A 32 -16.79 -10.01 -4.99
N MET A 33 -16.34 -10.05 -6.25
CA MET A 33 -16.57 -8.97 -7.20
C MET A 33 -17.98 -9.08 -7.78
N ALA A 34 -18.78 -8.02 -7.67
CA ALA A 34 -20.13 -7.98 -8.22
C ALA A 34 -20.12 -8.04 -9.75
N VAL A 35 -19.14 -7.38 -10.37
CA VAL A 35 -18.83 -7.50 -11.80
C VAL A 35 -17.55 -8.30 -11.94
N PRO A 36 -17.57 -9.52 -12.52
CA PRO A 36 -16.37 -10.32 -12.67
C PRO A 36 -15.40 -9.65 -13.67
N PRO A 37 -14.08 -9.73 -13.44
CA PRO A 37 -13.10 -9.28 -14.41
C PRO A 37 -13.13 -10.20 -15.64
N ASP A 38 -12.70 -9.68 -16.79
CA ASP A 38 -12.43 -10.53 -17.95
C ASP A 38 -11.27 -11.51 -17.66
N GLN A 39 -11.09 -12.48 -18.57
CA GLN A 39 -10.08 -13.53 -18.38
C GLN A 39 -8.64 -12.98 -18.37
N ALA A 40 -8.35 -11.91 -19.10
CA ALA A 40 -7.02 -11.32 -19.13
C ALA A 40 -6.70 -10.64 -17.79
N ARG A 41 -7.63 -9.85 -17.26
CA ARG A 41 -7.51 -9.22 -15.96
C ARG A 41 -7.48 -10.22 -14.82
N ALA A 42 -8.28 -11.29 -14.87
CA ALA A 42 -8.22 -12.36 -13.87
C ALA A 42 -6.80 -12.98 -13.78
N LYS A 43 -6.11 -13.18 -14.91
CA LYS A 43 -4.71 -13.65 -14.93
C LYS A 43 -3.73 -12.64 -14.35
N LEU A 44 -3.95 -11.33 -14.58
CA LEU A 44 -3.12 -10.27 -13.99
C LEU A 44 -3.29 -10.22 -12.47
N ILE A 45 -4.53 -10.34 -11.97
CA ILE A 45 -4.82 -10.45 -10.53
C ILE A 45 -4.09 -11.67 -9.95
N ASP A 46 -4.21 -12.84 -10.59
CA ASP A 46 -3.58 -14.07 -10.13
C ASP A 46 -2.05 -13.95 -10.06
N THR A 47 -1.45 -13.37 -11.11
CA THR A 47 0.00 -13.13 -11.16
C THR A 47 0.44 -12.22 -10.02
N LEU A 48 -0.28 -11.11 -9.79
CA LEU A 48 0.03 -10.20 -8.68
C LEU A 48 -0.05 -10.92 -7.32
N VAL A 49 -1.10 -11.70 -7.06
CA VAL A 49 -1.25 -12.46 -5.81
C VAL A 49 -0.10 -13.46 -5.64
N LEU A 50 0.25 -14.21 -6.69
CA LEU A 50 1.34 -15.18 -6.65
C LEU A 50 2.71 -14.52 -6.43
N ASP A 51 2.98 -13.39 -7.07
CA ASP A 51 4.23 -12.64 -6.90
C ASP A 51 4.37 -12.11 -5.46
N LEU A 52 3.28 -11.57 -4.88
CA LEU A 52 3.27 -11.13 -3.48
C LEU A 52 3.40 -12.30 -2.50
N LYS A 53 2.86 -13.48 -2.82
CA LYS A 53 3.02 -14.69 -2.00
C LYS A 53 4.44 -15.23 -2.04
N SER A 54 5.04 -15.29 -3.22
CA SER A 54 6.40 -15.81 -3.42
C SER A 54 7.47 -14.95 -2.73
N SER A 55 7.20 -13.65 -2.59
CA SER A 55 8.05 -12.69 -1.88
C SER A 55 7.75 -12.56 -0.39
N GLY A 56 6.75 -13.29 0.13
CA GLY A 56 6.34 -13.22 1.54
C GLY A 56 5.58 -11.94 1.92
N VAL A 57 5.28 -11.06 0.97
CA VAL A 57 4.56 -9.80 1.22
C VAL A 57 3.11 -10.11 1.60
N TRP A 58 2.46 -11.03 0.88
CA TRP A 58 1.04 -11.36 1.05
C TRP A 58 0.66 -11.71 2.50
N GLN A 59 1.51 -12.47 3.18
CA GLN A 59 1.29 -12.92 4.57
C GLN A 59 1.54 -11.82 5.60
N THR A 60 2.17 -10.72 5.19
CA THR A 60 2.49 -9.57 6.05
C THR A 60 1.39 -8.51 6.01
N LEU A 61 0.54 -8.51 4.98
CA LEU A 61 -0.53 -7.53 4.80
C LEU A 61 -1.77 -7.85 5.66
N ASP A 62 -2.40 -6.80 6.18
CA ASP A 62 -3.79 -6.83 6.68
C ASP A 62 -4.76 -6.31 5.62
N GLY A 63 -4.35 -5.27 4.89
CA GLY A 63 -5.14 -4.63 3.83
C GLY A 63 -4.34 -4.42 2.55
N LEU A 64 -4.91 -4.84 1.42
CA LEU A 64 -4.44 -4.50 0.08
C LEU A 64 -5.64 -4.04 -0.76
N TYR A 65 -5.60 -2.80 -1.24
CA TYR A 65 -6.64 -2.18 -2.04
C TYR A 65 -6.07 -1.81 -3.39
N VAL A 66 -6.44 -2.53 -4.43
CA VAL A 66 -6.11 -2.18 -5.81
C VAL A 66 -7.29 -1.40 -6.38
N LEU A 67 -7.23 -0.09 -6.16
CA LEU A 67 -8.30 0.85 -6.53
C LEU A 67 -8.39 1.02 -8.06
N ALA A 68 -7.29 0.86 -8.80
CA ALA A 68 -7.25 0.83 -10.26
C ALA A 68 -7.86 -0.47 -10.82
N ALA A 69 -9.16 -0.67 -10.58
CA ALA A 69 -9.93 -1.83 -11.01
C ALA A 69 -10.88 -1.52 -12.17
N HIS A 70 -11.47 -2.56 -12.75
CA HIS A 70 -12.47 -2.47 -13.82
C HIS A 70 -13.84 -2.01 -13.33
N ASP A 71 -14.10 -2.10 -12.01
CA ASP A 71 -15.37 -1.75 -11.39
C ASP A 71 -15.18 -1.08 -10.02
N ALA A 72 -16.11 -0.19 -9.67
CA ALA A 72 -16.06 0.60 -8.44
C ALA A 72 -16.19 -0.24 -7.16
N GLN A 73 -16.99 -1.31 -7.19
CA GLN A 73 -17.13 -2.24 -6.05
C GLN A 73 -15.90 -3.13 -5.94
N ALA A 74 -15.37 -3.64 -7.06
CA ALA A 74 -14.13 -4.43 -7.07
C ALA A 74 -12.93 -3.65 -6.50
N ALA A 75 -12.82 -2.36 -6.84
CA ALA A 75 -11.80 -1.46 -6.32
C ALA A 75 -11.85 -1.31 -4.78
N ARG A 76 -13.01 -1.48 -4.16
CA ARG A 76 -13.21 -1.28 -2.72
C ARG A 76 -12.98 -2.54 -1.89
N LEU A 77 -12.72 -3.68 -2.52
CA LEU A 77 -12.45 -4.92 -1.81
C LEU A 77 -11.04 -4.90 -1.21
N ASN A 78 -10.89 -5.42 0.01
CA ASN A 78 -9.60 -5.85 0.50
C ASN A 78 -9.22 -7.15 -0.23
N TRP A 79 -8.14 -7.12 -1.01
CA TRP A 79 -7.67 -8.27 -1.76
C TRP A 79 -7.12 -9.37 -0.84
N ARG A 80 -6.60 -9.01 0.34
CA ARG A 80 -6.03 -9.97 1.27
C ARG A 80 -7.07 -10.80 2.01
N GLY A 81 -8.25 -10.26 2.29
CA GLY A 81 -9.26 -10.94 3.11
C GLY A 81 -10.66 -10.35 2.95
N ASN A 82 -11.65 -10.97 3.59
CA ASN A 82 -13.06 -10.56 3.50
C ASN A 82 -13.45 -9.42 4.45
N LEU A 83 -12.58 -9.06 5.39
CA LEU A 83 -12.72 -7.93 6.31
C LEU A 83 -11.98 -6.69 5.77
N LEU A 84 -12.23 -5.53 6.39
CA LEU A 84 -11.52 -4.28 6.08
C LEU A 84 -11.78 -3.78 4.66
N ASN A 85 -12.95 -4.05 4.06
CA ASN A 85 -13.32 -3.46 2.77
C ASN A 85 -13.52 -1.94 2.89
N LEU A 86 -13.60 -1.24 1.77
CA LEU A 86 -13.75 0.22 1.74
C LEU A 86 -15.20 0.65 1.55
N THR A 87 -15.66 1.62 2.37
CA THR A 87 -16.93 2.33 2.17
C THR A 87 -16.69 3.78 1.75
N PRO A 88 -17.29 4.24 0.64
CA PRO A 88 -17.15 5.62 0.21
C PRO A 88 -17.97 6.56 1.09
N GLY A 89 -17.36 7.69 1.47
CA GLY A 89 -18.04 8.79 2.14
C GLY A 89 -17.87 10.10 1.36
N ALA A 90 -18.97 10.86 1.26
CA ALA A 90 -19.06 12.08 0.43
C ALA A 90 -18.61 11.89 -1.03
N ALA A 91 -18.85 10.70 -1.59
CA ALA A 91 -18.74 10.37 -3.02
C ALA A 91 -17.41 10.73 -3.72
N PRO A 92 -16.26 10.10 -3.34
CA PRO A 92 -15.04 10.23 -4.12
C PRO A 92 -15.23 9.72 -5.56
N VAL A 93 -14.53 10.33 -6.51
CA VAL A 93 -14.70 10.02 -7.93
C VAL A 93 -13.91 8.77 -8.30
N PHE A 94 -14.60 7.69 -8.63
CA PHE A 94 -13.99 6.51 -9.24
C PHE A 94 -13.73 6.74 -10.73
N THR A 95 -12.59 6.27 -11.22
CA THR A 95 -12.33 6.16 -12.65
C THR A 95 -11.74 4.78 -12.91
N VAL A 96 -12.35 4.06 -13.86
CA VAL A 96 -11.92 2.73 -14.28
C VAL A 96 -10.43 2.74 -14.55
N ASP A 97 -9.73 1.74 -14.02
CA ASP A 97 -8.29 1.55 -14.13
C ASP A 97 -7.41 2.66 -13.58
N ARG A 98 -7.97 3.69 -12.95
CA ARG A 98 -7.21 4.82 -12.38
C ARG A 98 -7.44 5.01 -10.89
N GLY A 99 -8.48 4.38 -10.34
CA GLY A 99 -8.81 4.43 -8.92
C GLY A 99 -9.62 5.65 -8.50
N TYR A 100 -9.64 5.91 -7.20
CA TYR A 100 -10.47 6.94 -6.60
C TYR A 100 -9.70 8.24 -6.43
N LYS A 101 -10.36 9.34 -6.79
CA LYS A 101 -9.87 10.70 -6.60
C LYS A 101 -10.67 11.41 -5.51
N GLY A 102 -9.96 12.02 -4.56
CA GLY A 102 -10.55 12.89 -3.56
C GLY A 102 -10.81 14.31 -4.08
N ASP A 103 -11.64 15.05 -3.36
CA ASP A 103 -12.06 16.41 -3.72
C ASP A 103 -11.30 17.50 -2.93
N GLY A 104 -10.45 17.09 -1.98
CA GLY A 104 -9.76 18.02 -1.07
C GLY A 104 -10.66 18.71 -0.04
N ALA A 105 -11.92 18.29 0.11
CA ALA A 105 -12.91 18.97 0.95
C ALA A 105 -13.69 18.04 1.88
N ALA A 106 -14.25 16.94 1.35
CA ALA A 106 -15.10 16.04 2.13
C ALA A 106 -15.01 14.57 1.72
N ALA A 107 -14.56 14.25 0.49
CA ALA A 107 -14.61 12.90 -0.07
C ALA A 107 -13.53 11.96 0.49
N TYR A 108 -13.90 10.71 0.78
CA TYR A 108 -12.99 9.70 1.35
C TYR A 108 -13.44 8.26 1.11
N LEU A 109 -12.55 7.32 1.39
CA LEU A 109 -12.89 5.89 1.56
C LEU A 109 -12.55 5.49 3.00
N ALA A 110 -13.55 5.05 3.77
CA ALA A 110 -13.34 4.47 5.10
C ALA A 110 -12.95 3.01 4.97
N ILE A 111 -12.03 2.55 5.82
CA ILE A 111 -11.73 1.14 6.00
C ILE A 111 -12.73 0.58 7.02
N ASP A 112 -13.58 -0.33 6.58
CA ASP A 112 -14.64 -0.92 7.39
C ASP A 112 -14.08 -2.05 8.25
N GLY A 113 -13.76 -1.73 9.49
CA GLY A 113 -13.37 -2.72 10.48
C GLY A 113 -12.93 -2.09 11.80
N SER A 114 -12.65 -2.98 12.73
CA SER A 114 -12.20 -2.67 14.06
C SER A 114 -10.71 -2.97 14.22
N GLY A 115 -10.09 -2.47 15.29
CA GLY A 115 -8.69 -2.80 15.57
C GLY A 115 -8.43 -4.30 15.78
N SER A 116 -9.45 -5.09 16.17
CA SER A 116 -9.33 -6.54 16.28
C SER A 116 -9.25 -7.26 14.93
N ASP A 117 -9.66 -6.62 13.84
CA ASP A 117 -9.55 -7.17 12.48
C ASP A 117 -8.14 -6.95 11.89
N VAL A 118 -7.30 -6.17 12.58
CA VAL A 118 -5.94 -5.81 12.18
C VAL A 118 -4.94 -6.59 13.02
N ALA A 119 -4.31 -7.59 12.41
CA ALA A 119 -3.48 -8.57 13.14
C ALA A 119 -1.98 -8.39 12.91
N LYS A 120 -1.56 -7.85 11.75
CA LYS A 120 -0.14 -7.76 11.37
C LYS A 120 0.46 -6.39 11.64
N PHE A 121 -0.32 -5.33 11.46
CA PHE A 121 0.07 -3.96 11.76
C PHE A 121 0.11 -3.79 13.28
N THR A 122 1.32 -3.64 13.82
CA THR A 122 1.58 -3.46 15.24
C THR A 122 2.43 -2.21 15.46
N LEU A 123 2.59 -1.80 16.72
CA LEU A 123 3.38 -0.62 17.05
C LEU A 123 4.84 -0.72 16.58
N GLU A 124 5.43 -1.92 16.61
CA GLU A 124 6.84 -2.17 16.31
C GLU A 124 7.08 -2.87 14.97
N SER A 125 6.01 -3.23 14.28
CA SER A 125 6.05 -3.86 12.96
C SER A 125 4.85 -3.38 12.17
N ALA A 126 5.07 -2.38 11.32
CA ALA A 126 4.00 -1.71 10.57
C ALA A 126 4.50 -1.18 9.23
N SER A 127 3.77 -1.44 8.16
CA SER A 127 4.02 -0.83 6.85
C SER A 127 2.74 -0.26 6.27
N VAL A 128 2.89 0.83 5.54
CA VAL A 128 1.85 1.51 4.77
C VAL A 128 2.40 1.98 3.45
N GLY A 129 1.55 2.03 2.43
CA GLY A 129 1.92 2.69 1.19
C GLY A 129 0.74 2.99 0.30
N ILE A 130 0.96 3.94 -0.60
CA ILE A 130 0.01 4.39 -1.61
C ILE A 130 0.72 4.54 -2.96
N TRP A 131 0.02 4.15 -4.03
CA TRP A 131 0.38 4.49 -5.40
C TRP A 131 -0.50 5.63 -5.88
N VAL A 132 0.10 6.74 -6.28
CA VAL A 132 -0.61 7.97 -6.66
C VAL A 132 -0.38 8.28 -8.14
N ASN A 133 -1.47 8.53 -8.88
CA ASN A 133 -1.44 8.86 -10.30
C ASN A 133 -1.58 10.36 -10.57
N GLN A 134 -2.17 11.07 -9.62
CA GLN A 134 -2.42 12.50 -9.70
C GLN A 134 -2.52 13.05 -8.28
N VAL A 135 -1.91 14.20 -8.02
CA VAL A 135 -2.10 14.95 -6.77
C VAL A 135 -1.73 16.42 -6.98
N ALA A 136 -2.40 17.33 -6.29
CA ALA A 136 -1.96 18.72 -6.19
C ALA A 136 -1.04 18.90 -4.97
N VAL A 137 -0.27 19.99 -4.95
CA VAL A 137 0.43 20.40 -3.73
C VAL A 137 -0.60 20.72 -2.65
N GLU A 138 -0.59 19.99 -1.53
CA GLU A 138 -1.66 20.05 -0.53
C GLU A 138 -1.19 19.80 0.90
N ALA A 139 -2.08 19.99 1.88
CA ALA A 139 -1.91 19.46 3.24
C ALA A 139 -2.78 18.22 3.49
N GLY A 140 -3.52 17.78 2.47
CA GLY A 140 -4.44 16.65 2.52
C GLY A 140 -3.74 15.33 2.83
N ILE A 141 -4.35 14.53 3.69
CA ILE A 141 -3.84 13.20 4.04
C ILE A 141 -4.44 12.19 3.07
N ALA A 142 -3.59 11.50 2.30
CA ALA A 142 -4.03 10.52 1.31
C ALA A 142 -4.28 9.14 1.94
N LEU A 143 -3.60 8.81 3.02
CA LEU A 143 -3.86 7.63 3.85
C LEU A 143 -3.60 8.01 5.30
N GLY A 144 -4.57 7.78 6.17
CA GLY A 144 -4.39 8.14 7.58
C GLY A 144 -5.48 7.64 8.50
N ARG A 145 -5.34 8.03 9.77
CA ARG A 145 -6.27 7.72 10.86
C ARG A 145 -7.26 8.88 11.08
N THR A 146 -8.41 8.60 11.70
CA THR A 146 -9.45 9.59 12.08
C THR A 146 -9.40 10.05 13.52
N SER A 147 -8.36 9.68 14.27
CA SER A 147 -8.10 10.20 15.61
C SER A 147 -6.65 10.68 15.71
N ASP A 148 -6.29 11.28 16.85
CA ASP A 148 -4.99 11.90 17.07
C ASP A 148 -3.81 11.14 16.46
N TYR A 149 -2.95 11.91 15.77
CA TYR A 149 -1.55 11.64 15.43
C TYR A 149 -1.15 10.16 15.44
N GLY A 150 -1.75 9.43 14.51
CA GLY A 150 -1.37 8.06 14.20
C GLY A 150 -0.40 8.01 13.04
N MET A 151 -0.61 7.01 12.18
CA MET A 151 0.09 6.91 10.92
C MET A 151 -0.60 7.78 9.85
N GLN A 152 0.20 8.50 9.05
CA GLN A 152 -0.29 9.35 7.96
C GLN A 152 0.67 9.38 6.76
N ILE A 153 0.12 9.52 5.56
CA ILE A 153 0.85 9.80 4.32
C ILE A 153 0.25 11.04 3.64
N VAL A 154 1.08 12.06 3.39
CA VAL A 154 0.80 13.19 2.49
C VAL A 154 1.76 13.05 1.30
N PRO A 155 1.27 12.66 0.11
CA PRO A 155 2.14 12.33 -1.02
C PRO A 155 2.91 13.55 -1.54
N LEU A 156 2.29 14.73 -1.55
CA LEU A 156 2.93 15.98 -1.97
C LEU A 156 2.48 17.14 -1.10
N SER A 157 3.33 17.53 -0.14
CA SER A 157 3.00 18.62 0.76
C SER A 157 3.19 20.01 0.14
N ALA A 158 2.66 21.05 0.79
CA ALA A 158 2.91 22.47 0.48
C ALA A 158 4.40 22.86 0.32
N SER A 159 5.30 22.08 0.93
CA SER A 159 6.76 22.25 0.81
C SER A 159 7.39 21.34 -0.24
N GLU A 160 6.60 20.83 -1.19
CA GLU A 160 6.98 19.94 -2.30
C GLU A 160 7.71 18.67 -1.85
N THR A 161 7.23 18.10 -0.75
CA THR A 161 7.87 16.97 -0.09
C THR A 161 6.86 15.90 0.28
N LEU A 162 7.23 14.64 0.09
CA LEU A 162 6.52 13.50 0.68
C LEU A 162 6.58 13.64 2.21
N ARG A 163 5.47 13.38 2.90
CA ARG A 163 5.42 13.26 4.36
C ARG A 163 4.85 11.91 4.74
N ILE A 164 5.61 11.16 5.53
CA ILE A 164 5.12 9.93 6.17
C ILE A 164 5.42 9.99 7.65
N GLN A 165 4.45 9.58 8.45
CA GLN A 165 4.49 9.62 9.90
C GLN A 165 4.03 8.29 10.46
N PHE A 166 4.70 7.84 11.52
CA PHE A 166 4.28 6.75 12.40
C PHE A 166 4.20 7.29 13.82
N GLN A 167 3.46 6.60 14.69
CA GLN A 167 3.41 6.93 16.10
C GLN A 167 4.82 6.86 16.74
N SER A 168 5.12 7.82 17.62
CA SER A 168 6.41 8.00 18.27
C SER A 168 6.28 8.45 19.73
N VAL A 169 7.35 8.26 20.53
CA VAL A 169 7.43 8.70 21.94
C VAL A 169 7.32 10.21 22.16
N SER A 170 7.80 11.01 21.22
CA SER A 170 7.58 12.44 21.24
C SER A 170 6.23 12.71 20.58
N SER A 171 5.38 13.51 21.24
CA SER A 171 4.19 14.13 20.62
C SER A 171 4.55 14.96 19.37
N SER A 172 5.83 15.23 19.16
CA SER A 172 6.41 15.76 17.94
C SER A 172 6.60 14.63 16.90
N GLN A 173 5.68 14.58 15.94
CA GLN A 173 5.72 13.69 14.79
C GLN A 173 6.83 14.15 13.85
N ALA A 174 7.94 13.43 13.80
CA ALA A 174 8.97 13.75 12.82
C ALA A 174 8.51 13.25 11.44
N THR A 175 8.13 14.22 10.63
CA THR A 175 7.81 14.04 9.22
C THR A 175 9.09 13.72 8.45
N THR A 176 9.12 12.59 7.73
CA THR A 176 10.19 12.40 6.75
C THR A 176 9.88 13.18 5.51
N VAL A 177 10.78 14.10 5.17
CA VAL A 177 10.73 14.98 4.02
C VAL A 177 11.64 14.40 2.94
N ILE A 178 11.08 14.02 1.79
CA ILE A 178 11.86 13.72 0.58
C ILE A 178 11.74 14.94 -0.34
N THR A 179 12.84 15.66 -0.57
CA THR A 179 12.89 16.82 -1.48
C THR A 179 12.91 16.40 -2.95
N GLY A 180 12.30 17.22 -3.81
CA GLY A 180 12.20 16.95 -5.25
C GLY A 180 11.33 15.75 -5.60
N HIS A 181 10.41 15.34 -4.71
CA HIS A 181 9.40 14.34 -4.99
C HIS A 181 8.18 15.02 -5.63
N ASN A 182 7.62 14.44 -6.69
CA ASN A 182 6.50 15.03 -7.43
C ASN A 182 5.12 14.49 -7.00
N GLY A 183 5.06 13.69 -5.93
CA GLY A 183 3.81 13.12 -5.40
C GLY A 183 3.29 11.90 -6.14
N LEU A 184 3.96 11.46 -7.22
CA LEU A 184 3.48 10.39 -8.09
C LEU A 184 4.21 9.06 -7.84
N GLY A 185 3.55 7.97 -8.23
CA GLY A 185 4.04 6.61 -8.05
C GLY A 185 3.91 6.13 -6.61
N MET A 186 4.72 5.13 -6.25
CA MET A 186 4.69 4.56 -4.89
C MET A 186 5.32 5.49 -3.86
N SER A 187 4.59 5.74 -2.78
CA SER A 187 5.09 6.35 -1.54
C SER A 187 4.75 5.44 -0.36
N ARG A 188 5.75 5.08 0.45
CA ARG A 188 5.56 4.13 1.54
C ARG A 188 6.49 4.35 2.72
N GLY A 189 6.02 3.89 3.87
CA GLY A 189 6.80 3.82 5.08
C GLY A 189 6.69 2.44 5.73
N THR A 190 7.73 2.03 6.44
CA THR A 190 7.73 0.77 7.16
C THR A 190 8.56 0.86 8.43
N ARG A 191 8.08 0.24 9.48
CA ARG A 191 8.73 0.03 10.76
C ARG A 191 8.94 -1.47 10.89
N GLU A 192 10.19 -1.88 11.07
CA GLU A 192 10.58 -3.28 11.28
C GLU A 192 10.94 -3.56 12.74
N ASP A 193 11.18 -2.50 13.52
CA ASP A 193 11.63 -2.57 14.90
C ASP A 193 11.15 -1.34 15.71
N SER A 194 11.43 -1.36 17.02
CA SER A 194 11.01 -0.32 17.94
C SER A 194 11.83 0.94 18.00
N ALA A 195 12.98 0.98 17.33
CA ALA A 195 13.89 2.11 17.37
C ALA A 195 13.70 3.07 16.18
N ARG A 196 13.22 2.58 15.04
CA ARG A 196 13.24 3.33 13.79
C ARG A 196 12.16 2.91 12.81
N TYR A 197 11.86 3.82 11.89
CA TYR A 197 11.10 3.52 10.69
C TYR A 197 11.86 4.01 9.46
N PHE A 198 11.42 3.54 8.31
CA PHE A 198 12.00 3.80 7.02
C PHE A 198 10.96 4.38 6.08
N VAL A 199 11.40 5.22 5.16
CA VAL A 199 10.57 5.80 4.12
C VAL A 199 11.21 5.60 2.77
N ARG A 200 10.38 5.29 1.78
CA ARG A 200 10.82 5.08 0.41
C ARG A 200 9.75 5.59 -0.56
N SER A 201 10.20 6.35 -1.54
CA SER A 201 9.41 6.63 -2.73
C SER A 201 9.94 5.79 -3.90
N GLN A 202 9.10 5.61 -4.92
CA GLN A 202 9.46 4.84 -6.11
C GLN A 202 10.78 5.32 -6.72
N GLY A 203 11.64 4.38 -7.11
CA GLY A 203 12.93 4.67 -7.73
C GLY A 203 13.97 5.31 -6.81
N ARG A 204 13.68 5.51 -5.51
CA ARG A 204 14.62 6.10 -4.55
C ARG A 204 15.13 5.08 -3.54
N ALA A 205 16.30 5.41 -2.97
CA ALA A 205 16.86 4.68 -1.85
C ALA A 205 15.99 4.84 -0.59
N ARG A 206 16.07 3.84 0.28
CA ARG A 206 15.40 3.83 1.58
C ARG A 206 16.05 4.85 2.52
N ILE A 207 15.26 5.69 3.15
CA ILE A 207 15.71 6.66 4.14
C ILE A 207 15.36 6.14 5.53
N VAL A 208 16.34 6.12 6.45
CA VAL A 208 16.13 5.73 7.85
C VAL A 208 15.78 6.93 8.70
N LYS A 209 14.89 6.72 9.68
CA LYS A 209 14.64 7.66 10.77
C LYS A 209 14.69 6.96 12.11
N ASN A 210 15.60 7.39 12.97
CA ASN A 210 15.78 6.89 14.33
C ASN A 210 14.72 7.49 15.28
N ILE A 211 13.47 7.14 15.03
CA ILE A 211 12.32 7.57 15.81
C ILE A 211 11.67 6.32 16.42
N PRO A 212 11.81 6.12 17.74
CA PRO A 212 11.28 4.94 18.36
C PRO A 212 9.76 5.00 18.42
N ALA A 213 9.12 3.83 18.37
CA ALA A 213 7.68 3.77 18.62
C ALA A 213 7.39 4.06 20.09
N GLN A 214 6.14 4.41 20.42
CA GLN A 214 5.74 4.83 21.76
C GLN A 214 5.52 3.60 22.68
N PRO A 215 6.39 3.29 23.66
CA PRO A 215 6.24 2.11 24.51
C PRO A 215 4.87 2.08 25.19
N GLY A 216 4.19 0.92 25.13
CA GLY A 216 2.87 0.73 25.70
C GLY A 216 1.74 1.55 25.03
N GLY A 217 2.03 2.23 23.91
CA GLY A 217 1.04 2.97 23.15
C GLY A 217 0.04 2.07 22.43
N PRO A 218 -1.20 2.53 22.18
CA PRO A 218 -2.17 1.78 21.38
C PRO A 218 -1.71 1.68 19.93
N VAL A 219 -2.05 0.59 19.24
CA VAL A 219 -1.77 0.45 17.80
C VAL A 219 -2.61 1.43 16.99
N ARG A 220 -1.94 2.29 16.20
CA ARG A 220 -2.57 3.31 15.35
C ARG A 220 -2.56 2.98 13.86
N TRP A 221 -3.41 2.05 13.45
CA TRP A 221 -3.62 1.63 12.05
C TRP A 221 -4.41 2.67 11.21
N PRO A 222 -4.28 2.69 9.87
CA PRO A 222 -5.02 3.60 8.98
C PRO A 222 -6.52 3.32 8.96
N GLN A 223 -7.35 4.36 9.02
CA GLN A 223 -8.81 4.21 8.99
C GLN A 223 -9.45 4.77 7.72
N ARG A 224 -8.76 5.67 7.00
CA ARG A 224 -9.27 6.30 5.79
C ARG A 224 -8.20 6.45 4.73
N LEU A 225 -8.64 6.32 3.48
CA LEU A 225 -7.96 6.82 2.30
C LEU A 225 -8.61 8.15 1.89
N LEU A 226 -7.82 9.00 1.24
CA LEU A 226 -8.18 10.36 0.81
C LEU A 226 -8.56 11.32 1.96
N SER A 227 -8.38 10.89 3.20
CA SER A 227 -8.62 11.72 4.39
C SER A 227 -7.86 11.18 5.61
N GLY A 228 -7.61 12.08 6.57
CA GLY A 228 -7.13 11.77 7.92
C GLY A 228 -7.37 12.95 8.86
N THR A 229 -6.93 12.87 10.11
CA THR A 229 -7.10 13.97 11.09
C THR A 229 -5.76 14.53 11.59
N SER A 230 -5.63 15.86 11.68
CA SER A 230 -4.62 16.54 12.49
C SER A 230 -5.14 16.78 13.92
N SER A 231 -4.37 17.43 14.80
CA SER A 231 -4.89 17.82 16.13
C SER A 231 -6.02 18.84 16.10
N THR A 232 -6.29 19.46 14.95
CA THR A 232 -7.23 20.59 14.85
C THR A 232 -8.30 20.40 13.79
N ALA A 233 -8.14 19.49 12.82
CA ALA A 233 -9.08 19.34 11.72
C ALA A 233 -8.99 17.96 11.05
N THR A 234 -10.05 17.62 10.31
CA THR A 234 -9.97 16.57 9.28
C THR A 234 -9.34 17.19 8.02
N LEU A 235 -8.36 16.51 7.44
CA LEU A 235 -7.65 16.93 6.23
C LEU A 235 -7.99 15.97 5.10
N PHE A 236 -8.50 16.51 4.00
CA PHE A 236 -8.90 15.76 2.82
C PHE A 236 -7.90 15.95 1.69
N SER A 237 -7.65 14.88 0.93
CA SER A 237 -6.69 14.87 -0.17
C SER A 237 -7.39 15.01 -1.52
N THR A 238 -6.71 15.64 -2.46
CA THR A 238 -7.06 15.74 -3.89
C THR A 238 -6.43 14.62 -4.72
N ALA A 239 -5.66 13.73 -4.08
CA ALA A 239 -4.94 12.66 -4.73
C ALA A 239 -5.89 11.69 -5.44
N ARG A 240 -5.40 11.11 -6.54
CA ARG A 240 -5.94 9.92 -7.17
C ARG A 240 -5.05 8.75 -6.81
N ILE A 241 -5.60 7.79 -6.06
CA ILE A 241 -4.88 6.63 -5.55
C ILE A 241 -5.27 5.41 -6.41
N ALA A 242 -4.27 4.73 -6.98
CA ALA A 242 -4.46 3.46 -7.70
C ALA A 242 -4.29 2.24 -6.80
N VAL A 243 -3.43 2.32 -5.78
CA VAL A 243 -3.21 1.23 -4.82
C VAL A 243 -3.00 1.82 -3.43
N ALA A 244 -3.52 1.15 -2.41
CA ALA A 244 -3.14 1.40 -1.02
C ALA A 244 -2.95 0.07 -0.29
N TYR A 245 -2.09 0.06 0.73
CA TYR A 245 -1.92 -1.12 1.57
C TYR A 245 -1.51 -0.74 2.99
N PHE A 246 -1.74 -1.67 3.91
CA PHE A 246 -1.13 -1.67 5.24
C PHE A 246 -0.97 -3.09 5.80
N GLY A 247 -0.05 -3.24 6.74
CA GLY A 247 0.19 -4.50 7.43
C GLY A 247 1.40 -4.42 8.35
N GLY A 248 2.03 -5.57 8.61
CA GLY A 248 3.29 -5.64 9.35
C GLY A 248 4.47 -4.98 8.62
N GLY A 249 5.59 -4.86 9.31
CA GLY A 249 6.82 -4.30 8.78
C GLY A 249 7.35 -5.10 7.59
N LEU A 250 7.53 -4.43 6.46
CA LEU A 250 8.18 -4.99 5.28
C LEU A 250 9.68 -4.75 5.32
N THR A 251 10.45 -5.80 5.03
CA THR A 251 11.89 -5.72 4.79
C THR A 251 12.20 -4.95 3.50
N SER A 252 13.42 -4.46 3.36
CA SER A 252 13.88 -3.80 2.12
C SER A 252 13.66 -4.66 0.86
N ALA A 253 13.87 -5.98 0.96
CA ALA A 253 13.65 -6.91 -0.15
C ALA A 253 12.15 -7.05 -0.51
N GLN A 254 11.30 -7.16 0.51
CA GLN A 254 9.84 -7.19 0.34
C GLN A 254 9.30 -5.88 -0.23
N GLU A 255 9.82 -4.72 0.19
CA GLU A 255 9.47 -3.43 -0.39
C GLU A 255 9.80 -3.32 -1.88
N VAL A 256 10.92 -3.90 -2.32
CA VAL A 256 11.30 -3.94 -3.75
C VAL A 256 10.39 -4.89 -4.52
N ALA A 257 10.12 -6.08 -3.96
CA ALA A 257 9.23 -7.05 -4.59
C ALA A 257 7.80 -6.51 -4.74
N MET A 258 7.29 -5.82 -3.71
CA MET A 258 5.98 -5.19 -3.73
C MET A 258 5.88 -4.10 -4.81
N ASP A 259 6.88 -3.21 -4.90
CA ASP A 259 6.95 -2.19 -5.94
C ASP A 259 6.93 -2.80 -7.34
N ALA A 260 7.77 -3.81 -7.59
CA ALA A 260 7.89 -4.45 -8.89
C ALA A 260 6.58 -5.14 -9.31
N ALA A 261 5.95 -5.87 -8.38
CA ALA A 261 4.70 -6.58 -8.64
C ALA A 261 3.56 -5.59 -8.93
N LEU A 262 3.42 -4.54 -8.10
CA LEU A 262 2.38 -3.52 -8.29
C LEU A 262 2.61 -2.70 -9.56
N GLN A 263 3.86 -2.32 -9.87
CA GLN A 263 4.19 -1.62 -11.10
C GLN A 263 3.85 -2.45 -12.34
N THR A 264 4.17 -3.75 -12.32
CA THR A 264 3.87 -4.67 -13.42
C THR A 264 2.36 -4.78 -13.63
N TYR A 265 1.60 -4.98 -12.55
CA TYR A 265 0.13 -5.03 -12.61
C TYR A 265 -0.46 -3.72 -13.14
N LEU A 266 -0.08 -2.58 -12.57
CA LEU A 266 -0.62 -1.27 -12.93
C LEU A 266 -0.30 -0.88 -14.38
N ASN A 267 0.91 -1.18 -14.86
CA ASN A 267 1.23 -0.98 -16.27
C ASN A 267 0.35 -1.85 -17.19
N ALA A 268 0.11 -3.11 -16.82
CA ALA A 268 -0.68 -4.03 -17.63
C ALA A 268 -2.17 -3.65 -17.70
N VAL A 269 -2.73 -3.06 -16.65
CA VAL A 269 -4.13 -2.57 -16.64
C VAL A 269 -4.28 -1.11 -17.10
N GLY A 270 -3.18 -0.41 -17.41
CA GLY A 270 -3.20 1.01 -17.78
C GLY A 270 -3.45 1.97 -16.61
N GLY A 271 -3.17 1.52 -15.39
CA GLY A 271 -3.42 2.23 -14.14
C GLY A 271 -2.21 2.80 -13.42
N ALA A 272 -1.04 2.82 -14.06
CA ALA A 272 0.13 3.52 -13.56
C ALA A 272 -0.02 5.06 -13.66
#